data_AF-A0A1J5P8V5-F1
#
_entry.id   AF-A0A1J5P8V5-F1
#
_cell.length_a   1.000
_cell.length_b   1.000
_cell.length_c   1.000
_cell.angle_alpha   90.00
_cell.angle_beta   90.00
_cell.angle_gamma   90.00
#
_symmetry.space_group_name_H-M   'P 1'
#
loop_
_entity.id
_entity.type
_entity.pdbx_description
1 polymer ?
#
loop_
_entity_poly.entity_id
_entity_poly.type
_entity_poly.pdbx_seq_one_letter_code
_entity_poly.pdbx_strand_id
1 'polypeptide(L)'
;MQTATAGAKKAFALEDARIQVDRRHQRIEYHDLTGRVRMTDSGPRVDVHIADTDTIEAGLRLSAQKFGGEVFITGEAAFREQSARQAARLGVGVKDADLQQVVEQERAQIEVERNPSRPRRPVVPRDPPLR
;
A
#
# COMPACT_ATOMS: atom_id res chain seq x y z
N MET A 1 -19.97 20.54 12.69
CA MET A 1 -19.87 19.77 11.43
C MET A 1 -18.42 19.28 11.31
N GLN A 2 -18.24 18.07 10.77
CA GLN A 2 -17.11 17.14 10.97
C GLN A 2 -15.68 17.73 10.99
N THR A 3 -14.91 17.26 11.97
CA THR A 3 -13.46 17.42 12.11
C THR A 3 -12.74 16.40 11.22
N ALA A 4 -12.06 16.85 10.19
CA ALA A 4 -11.06 16.04 9.49
C ALA A 4 -9.67 16.53 9.89
N THR A 5 -8.98 15.69 10.66
CA THR A 5 -7.58 15.79 11.07
C THR A 5 -6.71 16.30 9.92
N ALA A 6 -5.99 17.39 10.15
CA ALA A 6 -4.94 17.87 9.27
C ALA A 6 -3.85 16.77 9.17
N GLY A 7 -3.98 15.89 8.19
CA GLY A 7 -2.92 14.97 7.80
C GLY A 7 -1.72 15.79 7.37
N ALA A 8 -0.52 15.39 7.80
CA ALA A 8 0.72 15.97 7.31
C ALA A 8 0.67 16.11 5.78
N LYS A 9 1.12 17.26 5.24
CA LYS A 9 1.16 17.48 3.78
C LYS A 9 1.93 16.34 3.14
N LYS A 10 1.23 15.43 2.46
CA LYS A 10 1.84 14.39 1.64
C LYS A 10 2.63 15.07 0.54
N ALA A 11 3.80 14.54 0.22
CA ALA A 11 4.59 15.01 -0.91
C ALA A 11 3.87 14.77 -2.25
N PHE A 12 2.97 13.78 -2.28
CA PHE A 12 2.17 13.45 -3.46
C PHE A 12 0.86 12.74 -3.07
N ALA A 13 -0.22 13.10 -3.74
CA ALA A 13 -1.50 12.38 -3.67
C ALA A 13 -2.16 12.40 -5.05
N LEU A 14 -2.93 11.37 -5.39
CA LEU A 14 -3.69 11.31 -6.64
C LEU A 14 -4.62 12.52 -6.84
N GLU A 15 -5.13 13.04 -5.73
CA GLU A 15 -6.12 14.13 -5.65
C GLU A 15 -5.52 15.47 -6.09
N ASP A 16 -4.24 15.68 -5.75
CA ASP A 16 -3.48 16.89 -6.05
C ASP A 16 -2.58 16.73 -7.28
N ALA A 17 -2.54 15.54 -7.87
CA ALA A 17 -1.66 15.23 -8.99
C ALA A 17 -2.12 15.99 -10.25
N ARG A 18 -1.16 16.64 -10.92
CA ARG A 18 -1.41 17.16 -12.26
C ARG A 18 -1.34 16.01 -13.26
N ILE A 19 -2.46 15.76 -13.94
CA ILE A 19 -2.60 14.66 -14.90
C ILE A 19 -2.29 15.14 -16.32
N GLN A 20 -1.38 14.47 -17.00
CA GLN A 20 -1.08 14.67 -18.41
C GLN A 20 -1.30 13.38 -19.20
N VAL A 21 -2.03 13.47 -20.31
CA VAL A 21 -2.29 12.31 -21.16
C VAL A 21 -1.35 12.34 -22.35
N ASP A 22 -0.38 11.43 -22.37
CA ASP A 22 0.49 11.18 -23.52
C ASP A 22 -0.19 10.18 -24.46
N ARG A 23 -0.96 10.75 -25.41
CA ARG A 23 -1.70 9.97 -26.40
C ARG A 23 -0.80 9.21 -27.36
N ARG A 24 0.43 9.66 -27.57
CA ARG A 24 1.38 9.02 -28.49
C ARG A 24 1.85 7.68 -27.94
N HIS A 25 2.11 7.63 -26.63
CA HIS A 25 2.55 6.43 -25.93
C HIS A 25 1.43 5.72 -25.15
N GLN A 26 0.19 6.18 -25.30
CA GLN A 26 -1.01 5.63 -24.63
C GLN A 26 -0.85 5.52 -23.11
N ARG A 27 -0.30 6.56 -22.49
CA ARG A 27 0.00 6.59 -21.06
C ARG A 27 -0.49 7.85 -20.39
N ILE A 28 -0.76 7.76 -19.10
CA ILE A 28 -1.18 8.88 -18.25
C ILE A 28 -0.03 9.16 -17.27
N GLU A 29 0.50 10.37 -17.32
CA GLU A 29 1.56 10.84 -16.44
C GLU A 29 0.96 11.61 -15.27
N TYR A 30 1.36 11.25 -14.05
CA TYR A 30 0.95 11.92 -12.82
C TYR A 30 2.13 12.72 -12.27
N HIS A 31 1.99 14.04 -12.28
CA HIS A 31 3.01 14.97 -11.82
C HIS A 31 2.71 15.48 -10.42
N ASP A 32 3.75 15.71 -9.63
CA ASP A 32 3.64 16.44 -8.37
C ASP A 32 3.44 17.96 -8.60
N LEU A 33 3.30 18.71 -7.50
CA LEU A 33 3.13 20.17 -7.53
C LEU A 33 4.35 20.91 -8.09
N THR A 34 5.52 20.27 -8.16
CA THR A 34 6.75 20.81 -8.76
C THR A 34 6.84 20.53 -10.25
N GLY A 35 5.92 19.72 -10.80
CA GLY A 35 5.87 19.33 -12.21
C GLY A 35 6.67 18.06 -12.54
N ARG A 36 7.25 17.37 -11.55
CA ARG A 36 8.02 16.14 -11.77
C ARG A 36 7.07 14.95 -11.90
N VAL A 37 7.31 14.07 -12.88
CA VAL A 37 6.52 12.83 -13.05
C VAL A 37 6.85 11.87 -11.90
N ARG A 38 5.82 11.49 -11.14
CA ARG A 38 5.94 10.60 -9.98
C ARG A 38 5.62 9.16 -10.35
N MET A 39 4.60 8.98 -11.19
CA MET A 39 4.19 7.69 -11.72
C MET A 39 3.51 7.84 -13.07
N THR A 40 3.40 6.72 -13.78
CA THR A 40 2.76 6.62 -15.09
C THR A 40 1.83 5.43 -15.12
N ASP A 41 0.59 5.62 -15.56
CA ASP A 41 -0.33 4.53 -15.87
C ASP A 41 -0.28 4.24 -17.37
N SER A 42 0.03 3.00 -17.73
CA SER A 42 0.10 2.54 -19.13
C SER A 42 -1.12 1.74 -19.57
N GLY A 43 -2.12 1.54 -18.70
CA GLY A 43 -3.22 0.59 -18.93
C GLY A 43 -3.07 -0.65 -18.05
N PRO A 44 -2.23 -1.62 -18.41
CA PRO A 44 -2.10 -2.88 -17.69
C PRO A 44 -1.21 -2.78 -16.44
N ARG A 45 -0.45 -1.69 -16.26
CA ARG A 45 0.40 -1.48 -15.09
C ARG A 45 0.58 0.01 -14.78
N VAL A 46 0.92 0.28 -13.52
CA VAL A 46 1.35 1.60 -13.04
C VAL A 46 2.84 1.53 -12.72
N ASP A 47 3.64 2.32 -13.44
CA ASP A 47 5.07 2.45 -13.24
C ASP A 47 5.34 3.60 -12.25
N VAL A 48 6.00 3.31 -11.12
CA VAL A 48 6.40 4.31 -10.11
C VAL A 48 7.84 4.75 -10.39
N HIS A 49 8.03 6.04 -10.66
CA HIS A 49 9.36 6.61 -10.96
C HIS A 49 10.09 7.10 -9.71
N ILE A 50 9.36 7.43 -8.65
CA ILE A 50 9.93 7.86 -7.37
C ILE A 50 9.29 7.05 -6.24
N ALA A 51 10.09 6.18 -5.63
CA ALA A 51 9.64 5.15 -4.69
C ALA A 51 9.57 5.63 -3.22
N ASP A 52 8.99 6.80 -2.96
CA ASP A 52 8.62 7.18 -1.59
C ASP A 52 7.22 6.71 -1.23
N THR A 53 6.93 6.73 0.08
CA THR A 53 5.68 6.23 0.66
C THR A 53 4.43 6.83 0.03
N ASP A 54 4.45 8.13 -0.25
CA ASP A 54 3.28 8.85 -0.78
C ASP A 54 2.97 8.43 -2.23
N THR A 55 4.01 8.30 -3.06
CA THR A 55 3.83 7.83 -4.45
C THR A 55 3.48 6.34 -4.54
N ILE A 56 4.08 5.50 -3.69
CA ILE A 56 3.72 4.08 -3.63
C ILE A 56 2.26 3.92 -3.21
N GLU A 57 1.81 4.63 -2.17
CA GLU A 57 0.42 4.62 -1.75
C GLU A 57 -0.52 5.05 -2.88
N ALA A 58 -0.20 6.14 -3.56
CA ALA A 58 -0.98 6.63 -4.69
C ALA A 58 -1.06 5.59 -5.82
N GLY A 59 0.07 4.96 -6.18
CA GLY A 59 0.12 3.92 -7.20
C GLY A 59 -0.69 2.68 -6.83
N LEU A 60 -0.61 2.23 -5.58
CA LEU A 60 -1.37 1.10 -5.07
C LEU A 60 -2.87 1.39 -5.04
N ARG A 61 -3.29 2.59 -4.60
CA ARG A 61 -4.70 2.99 -4.65
C ARG A 61 -5.24 3.02 -6.07
N LEU A 62 -4.50 3.62 -7.00
CA LEU A 62 -4.88 3.66 -8.42
C LEU A 62 -5.04 2.24 -8.98
N SER A 63 -4.05 1.38 -8.71
CA SER A 63 -4.05 0.00 -9.19
C SER A 63 -5.19 -0.81 -8.58
N ALA A 64 -5.44 -0.69 -7.27
CA ALA A 64 -6.55 -1.35 -6.60
C ALA A 64 -7.91 -0.92 -7.18
N GLN A 65 -8.10 0.38 -7.43
CA GLN A 65 -9.31 0.90 -8.05
C GLN A 65 -9.51 0.35 -9.47
N LYS A 66 -8.42 0.20 -10.24
CA LYS A 66 -8.46 -0.23 -11.63
C LYS A 66 -8.60 -1.74 -11.82
N PHE A 67 -7.96 -2.52 -10.96
CA PHE A 67 -7.82 -3.98 -11.11
C PHE A 67 -8.66 -4.80 -10.11
N GLY A 68 -9.50 -4.15 -9.31
CA GLY A 68 -10.44 -4.85 -8.42
C GLY A 68 -9.87 -5.22 -7.05
N GLY A 69 -8.94 -4.41 -6.53
CA GLY A 69 -8.47 -4.50 -5.14
C GLY A 69 -7.22 -5.36 -4.92
N GLU A 70 -6.71 -6.02 -5.95
CA GLU A 70 -5.50 -6.85 -5.86
C GLU A 70 -4.47 -6.47 -6.92
N VAL A 71 -3.18 -6.59 -6.60
CA VAL A 71 -2.08 -6.16 -7.47
C VAL A 71 -0.91 -7.15 -7.47
N PHE A 72 -0.15 -7.15 -8.57
CA PHE A 72 1.18 -7.73 -8.64
C PHE A 72 2.23 -6.62 -8.52
N ILE A 73 3.29 -6.84 -7.76
CA ILE A 73 4.33 -5.85 -7.48
C ILE A 73 5.64 -6.31 -8.10
N THR A 74 6.07 -5.58 -9.13
CA THR A 74 7.34 -5.82 -9.84
C THR A 74 8.34 -4.72 -9.54
N GLY A 75 9.64 -5.02 -9.65
CA GLY A 75 10.73 -4.07 -9.40
C GLY A 75 11.81 -4.65 -8.49
N GLU A 76 12.62 -3.77 -7.93
CA GLU A 76 13.69 -4.15 -6.99
C GLU A 76 13.12 -4.60 -5.64
N ALA A 77 13.86 -5.46 -4.93
CA ALA A 77 13.41 -6.08 -3.68
C ALA A 77 12.93 -5.05 -2.64
N ALA A 78 13.69 -3.96 -2.43
CA ALA A 78 13.34 -2.90 -1.48
C ALA A 78 12.00 -2.23 -1.84
N PHE A 79 11.78 -1.94 -3.13
CA PHE A 79 10.52 -1.38 -3.61
C PHE A 79 9.36 -2.35 -3.40
N ARG A 80 9.57 -3.64 -3.72
CA ARG A 80 8.55 -4.69 -3.57
C ARG A 80 8.12 -4.86 -2.11
N GLU A 81 9.08 -4.93 -1.20
CA GLU A 81 8.81 -5.04 0.24
C GLU A 81 8.11 -3.79 0.80
N GLN A 82 8.57 -2.59 0.43
CA GLN A 82 7.93 -1.34 0.85
C GLN A 82 6.49 -1.24 0.33
N SER A 83 6.28 -1.60 -0.94
CA SER A 83 4.95 -1.61 -1.55
C SER A 83 4.03 -2.66 -0.94
N ALA A 84 4.54 -3.85 -0.62
CA ALA A 84 3.76 -4.89 0.06
C ALA A 84 3.28 -4.43 1.45
N ARG A 85 4.16 -3.79 2.23
CA ARG A 85 3.80 -3.20 3.52
C ARG A 85 2.73 -2.11 3.35
N GLN A 86 2.89 -1.22 2.38
CA GLN A 86 1.90 -0.18 2.14
C GLN A 86 0.56 -0.75 1.66
N ALA A 87 0.58 -1.80 0.82
CA ALA A 87 -0.62 -2.50 0.37
C ALA A 87 -1.39 -3.11 1.55
N ALA A 88 -0.68 -3.75 2.48
CA ALA A 88 -1.25 -4.28 3.72
C ALA A 88 -1.96 -3.19 4.55
N ARG A 89 -1.33 -2.02 4.70
CA ARG A 89 -1.91 -0.86 5.40
C ARG A 89 -3.17 -0.32 4.72
N LEU A 90 -3.20 -0.34 3.40
CA LEU A 90 -4.32 0.13 2.58
C LEU A 90 -5.44 -0.89 2.40
N GLY A 91 -5.23 -2.15 2.82
CA GLY A 91 -6.17 -3.25 2.57
C GLY A 91 -6.19 -3.69 1.11
N VAL A 92 -5.12 -3.42 0.36
CA VAL A 92 -4.95 -3.88 -1.03
C VAL A 92 -4.33 -5.28 -1.02
N GLY A 93 -4.92 -6.21 -1.76
CA GLY A 93 -4.39 -7.55 -1.91
C GLY A 93 -3.11 -7.57 -2.74
N VAL A 94 -2.11 -8.34 -2.32
CA VAL A 94 -0.89 -8.59 -3.10
C VAL A 94 -0.95 -10.02 -3.58
N LYS A 95 -0.69 -10.27 -4.88
CA LYS A 95 -0.73 -11.63 -5.46
C LYS A 95 0.61 -12.35 -5.45
N ASP A 96 1.71 -11.61 -5.29
CA ASP A 96 3.05 -12.18 -5.19
C ASP A 96 3.18 -13.09 -3.97
N ALA A 97 3.47 -14.37 -4.20
CA ALA A 97 3.60 -15.37 -3.14
C ALA A 97 4.76 -15.05 -2.18
N ASP A 98 5.87 -14.52 -2.70
CA ASP A 98 7.03 -14.16 -1.90
C ASP A 98 6.80 -12.94 -1.01
N LEU A 99 5.81 -12.10 -1.33
CA LEU A 99 5.45 -10.91 -0.55
C LEU A 99 4.37 -11.18 0.50
N GLN A 100 3.73 -12.36 0.49
CA GLN A 100 2.67 -12.69 1.46
C GLN A 100 3.18 -12.59 2.90
N GLN A 101 4.37 -13.11 3.16
CA GLN A 101 4.98 -13.05 4.49
C GLN A 101 5.14 -11.59 4.98
N VAL A 102 5.52 -10.68 4.09
CA VAL A 102 5.67 -9.24 4.42
C VAL A 102 4.30 -8.62 4.72
N VAL A 103 3.29 -8.93 3.91
CA VAL A 103 1.91 -8.45 4.10
C VAL A 103 1.34 -8.95 5.43
N GLU A 104 1.50 -10.23 5.75
CA GLU A 104 1.01 -10.82 7.00
C GLU A 104 1.68 -10.20 8.23
N GLN A 105 3.00 -10.04 8.20
CA GLN A 105 3.74 -9.38 9.28
C GLN A 105 3.26 -7.95 9.50
N GLU A 106 3.05 -7.20 8.42
CA GLU A 106 2.57 -5.82 8.51
C GLU A 106 1.14 -5.76 9.07
N ARG A 107 0.25 -6.64 8.64
CA ARG A 107 -1.12 -6.72 9.18
C ARG A 107 -1.14 -7.06 10.66
N ALA A 108 -0.30 -7.99 11.09
CA ALA A 108 -0.16 -8.34 12.50
C ALA A 108 0.33 -7.14 13.34
N GLN A 109 1.28 -6.37 12.81
CA GLN A 109 1.76 -5.14 13.47
C GLN A 109 0.64 -4.08 13.58
N ILE A 110 -0.14 -3.88 12.51
CA ILE A 110 -1.28 -2.95 12.52
C ILE A 110 -2.33 -3.39 13.55
N GLU A 111 -2.61 -4.69 13.69
CA GLU A 111 -3.55 -5.20 14.69
C GLU A 111 -3.07 -4.96 16.12
N VAL A 112 -1.78 -5.17 16.39
CA VAL A 112 -1.16 -4.87 17.69
C VAL A 112 -1.24 -3.38 18.00
N GLU A 113 -0.94 -2.51 17.03
CA GLU A 113 -1.01 -1.06 17.19
C GLU A 113 -2.46 -0.58 17.45
N ARG A 114 -3.44 -1.17 16.75
CA ARG A 114 -4.86 -0.84 16.91
C ARG A 114 -5.46 -1.34 18.22
N ASN A 115 -4.88 -2.37 18.84
CA ASN A 115 -5.40 -2.96 20.07
C ASN A 115 -4.29 -3.28 21.08
N PRO A 116 -3.71 -2.26 21.76
CA PRO A 116 -2.64 -2.45 22.74
C PRO A 116 -3.09 -3.24 24.00
N SER A 117 -4.40 -3.50 24.16
CA SER A 117 -4.99 -4.02 25.41
C SER A 117 -5.35 -5.51 25.41
N ARG A 118 -4.97 -6.31 24.40
CA ARG A 118 -5.19 -7.77 24.46
C ARG A 118 -3.95 -8.47 25.04
N PRO A 119 -3.93 -8.87 26.32
CA PRO A 119 -2.83 -9.67 26.82
C PRO A 119 -2.77 -10.96 26.01
N ARG A 120 -1.56 -11.35 25.58
CA ARG A 120 -1.28 -12.67 25.02
C ARG A 120 -1.67 -13.69 26.08
N ARG A 121 -2.87 -14.26 25.97
CA ARG A 121 -3.37 -15.26 26.91
C ARG A 121 -2.40 -16.44 26.84
N PRO A 122 -1.70 -16.81 27.94
CA PRO A 122 -0.88 -18.01 27.94
C PRO A 122 -1.80 -19.19 27.64
N VAL A 123 -1.42 -20.02 26.68
CA VAL A 123 -2.05 -21.32 26.48
C VAL A 123 -1.68 -22.14 27.72
N VAL A 124 -2.59 -22.22 28.70
CA VAL A 124 -2.41 -23.13 29.83
C VAL A 124 -2.50 -24.56 29.27
N PRO A 125 -1.48 -25.41 29.46
CA PRO A 125 -1.62 -26.83 29.17
C PRO A 125 -2.75 -27.37 30.03
N ARG A 126 -3.76 -27.98 29.41
CA ARG A 126 -4.77 -28.75 30.14
C ARG A 126 -4.07 -29.98 30.70
N ASP A 127 -3.81 -29.98 32.00
CA ASP A 127 -3.53 -31.21 32.73
C ASP A 127 -4.70 -32.20 32.53
N PRO A 128 -4.44 -33.46 32.20
CA PRO A 128 -5.49 -34.47 32.14
C PRO A 128 -5.98 -34.79 33.56
N PRO A 129 -7.30 -34.96 33.78
CA PRO A 129 -7.80 -35.33 35.09
C PRO A 129 -7.33 -36.75 35.45
N LEU A 130 -6.66 -36.87 36.59
CA LEU A 130 -6.40 -38.16 37.24
C LEU A 130 -7.73 -38.79 37.65
N ARG A 131 -8.01 -39.98 37.11
CA ARG A 131 -8.95 -40.92 37.71
C ARG A 131 -8.54 -42.35 37.41
#